data_AF-A0AAQ4D892-F1
#
_entry.id   AF-A0AAQ4D892-F1
#
_cell.length_a   1.000
_cell.length_b   1.000
_cell.length_c   1.000
_cell.angle_alpha   90.00
_cell.angle_beta   90.00
_cell.angle_gamma   90.00
#
_symmetry.space_group_name_H-M   'P 1'
#
loop_
_entity.id
_entity.type
_entity.pdbx_description
1 polymer ?
#
loop_
_entity_poly.entity_id
_entity_poly.type
_entity_poly.pdbx_seq_one_letter_code
_entity_poly.pdbx_strand_id
1 'polypeptide(L)'
;MAKYYFKQKLNFPLFMYLATLAAHGQADNMTADAPESNLEKFSYIGDRNRTLLAGAVDVLDESVGRVIEALHKRRMLANSVVVFTSDNGGMPWGTYSNTGSNWPLRGTKGTLWEGGIRVPAVVWSPLLKPGSRVVVPGMMHVVDWLPTLYSAAGEKLESA
;
A
#
# COMPACT_ATOMS: atom_id res chain seq x y z
N MET A 1 -13.05 9.07 -3.68
CA MET A 1 -12.47 9.62 -2.43
C MET A 1 -11.44 10.73 -2.65
N ALA A 2 -10.27 10.50 -3.27
CA ALA A 2 -9.19 11.51 -3.35
C ALA A 2 -9.53 12.86 -4.05
N LYS A 3 -10.48 12.88 -5.00
CA LYS A 3 -10.91 14.11 -5.70
C LYS A 3 -11.51 15.19 -4.77
N TYR A 4 -11.98 14.83 -3.57
CA TYR A 4 -12.70 15.75 -2.69
C TYR A 4 -11.84 16.38 -1.59
N TYR A 5 -10.78 15.72 -1.14
CA TYR A 5 -10.01 16.16 0.04
C TYR A 5 -9.20 17.44 -0.18
N PHE A 6 -8.84 17.75 -1.43
CA PHE A 6 -7.95 18.85 -1.69
C PHE A 6 -8.64 20.10 -2.25
N LYS A 7 -9.95 20.32 -2.11
CA LYS A 7 -10.56 21.53 -2.70
C LYS A 7 -10.05 22.85 -2.10
N GLN A 8 -9.47 22.84 -0.91
CA GLN A 8 -9.02 24.03 -0.19
C GLN A 8 -7.50 24.00 0.06
N LYS A 9 -6.90 25.18 0.20
CA LYS A 9 -5.50 25.31 0.65
C LYS A 9 -5.44 24.95 2.13
N LEU A 10 -4.59 24.00 2.48
CA LEU A 10 -4.34 23.65 3.88
C LEU A 10 -3.30 24.61 4.46
N ASN A 11 -3.57 25.13 5.65
CA ASN A 11 -2.63 25.98 6.41
C ASN A 11 -2.00 25.23 7.60
N PHE A 12 -2.20 23.92 7.67
CA PHE A 12 -1.70 23.04 8.73
C PHE A 12 -1.11 21.76 8.09
N PRO A 13 -0.19 21.06 8.78
CA PRO A 13 0.34 19.77 8.32
C PRO A 13 -0.78 18.76 8.11
N LEU A 14 -0.69 17.97 7.03
CA LEU A 14 -1.68 16.95 6.71
C LEU A 14 -1.17 15.56 7.09
N PHE A 15 -1.95 14.84 7.89
CA PHE A 15 -1.84 13.39 8.03
C PHE A 15 -2.99 12.72 7.26
N MET A 16 -2.67 11.76 6.39
CA MET A 16 -3.65 11.03 5.60
C MET A 16 -3.40 9.53 5.73
N TYR A 17 -4.41 8.80 6.21
CA TYR A 17 -4.41 7.35 6.26
C TYR A 17 -5.41 6.78 5.24
N LEU A 18 -4.88 6.09 4.21
CA LEU A 18 -5.67 5.48 3.14
C LEU A 18 -5.63 3.95 3.24
N ALA A 19 -6.49 3.36 4.05
CA ALA A 19 -6.65 1.92 4.17
C ALA A 19 -7.70 1.39 3.18
N THR A 20 -7.24 0.88 2.04
CA THR A 20 -8.11 0.40 0.96
C THR A 20 -8.44 -1.09 1.13
N LEU A 21 -9.62 -1.51 0.67
CA LEU A 21 -10.03 -2.92 0.65
C LEU A 21 -9.77 -3.62 -0.70
N ALA A 22 -9.18 -2.93 -1.68
CA ALA A 22 -9.14 -3.34 -3.09
C ALA A 22 -8.58 -4.76 -3.34
N ALA A 23 -7.61 -5.20 -2.53
CA ALA A 23 -6.95 -6.50 -2.70
C ALA A 23 -7.40 -7.57 -1.68
N HIS A 24 -8.46 -7.30 -0.90
CA HIS A 24 -8.96 -8.26 0.09
C HIS A 24 -9.90 -9.28 -0.57
N GLY A 25 -9.69 -10.57 -0.30
CA GLY A 25 -10.57 -11.64 -0.80
C GLY A 25 -11.93 -11.60 -0.11
N GLN A 26 -12.99 -11.96 -0.82
CA GLN A 26 -14.34 -12.10 -0.22
C GLN A 26 -14.60 -13.57 0.13
N ALA A 27 -15.65 -13.83 0.93
CA ALA A 27 -15.95 -15.15 1.46
C ALA A 27 -16.04 -16.22 0.35
N ASP A 28 -16.67 -15.88 -0.77
CA ASP A 28 -17.11 -16.87 -1.76
C ASP A 28 -16.36 -16.82 -3.10
N ASN A 29 -15.51 -15.81 -3.34
CA ASN A 29 -14.52 -15.68 -4.42
C ASN A 29 -13.95 -14.26 -4.46
N MET A 30 -12.90 -14.02 -5.27
CA MET A 30 -12.55 -12.65 -5.65
C MET A 30 -13.68 -12.10 -6.54
N THR A 31 -14.30 -10.99 -6.14
CA THR A 31 -15.16 -10.22 -7.04
C THR A 31 -14.33 -9.11 -7.66
N ALA A 32 -14.49 -8.90 -8.96
CA ALA A 32 -13.79 -7.86 -9.68
C ALA A 32 -14.40 -6.51 -9.30
N ASP A 33 -13.75 -5.75 -8.43
CA ASP A 33 -13.98 -4.30 -8.33
C ASP A 33 -12.94 -3.57 -9.19
N ALA A 34 -12.82 -4.01 -10.45
CA ALA A 34 -11.91 -3.46 -11.43
C ALA A 34 -12.60 -3.33 -12.80
N PRO A 35 -12.40 -2.23 -13.54
CA PRO A 35 -12.89 -2.10 -14.90
C PRO A 35 -12.31 -3.19 -15.81
N GLU A 36 -13.06 -3.59 -16.83
CA GLU A 36 -12.65 -4.61 -17.81
C GLU A 36 -11.30 -4.28 -18.46
N SER A 37 -11.05 -3.00 -18.78
CA SER A 37 -9.77 -2.52 -19.31
C SER A 37 -8.57 -2.83 -18.41
N ASN A 38 -8.75 -2.90 -17.09
CA ASN A 38 -7.68 -3.26 -16.15
C ASN A 38 -7.49 -4.77 -16.10
N LEU A 39 -8.55 -5.57 -16.30
CA LEU A 39 -8.48 -7.02 -16.36
C LEU A 39 -7.79 -7.51 -17.65
N GLU A 40 -8.09 -6.89 -18.79
CA GLU A 40 -7.53 -7.25 -20.11
C GLU A 40 -6.00 -7.18 -20.14
N LYS A 41 -5.40 -6.23 -19.42
CA LYS A 41 -3.93 -6.10 -19.24
C LYS A 41 -3.29 -7.39 -18.75
N PHE A 42 -4.03 -8.21 -18.01
CA PHE A 42 -3.54 -9.42 -17.33
C PHE A 42 -4.17 -10.71 -17.86
N SER A 43 -4.81 -10.66 -19.04
CA SER A 43 -5.44 -11.82 -19.69
C SER A 43 -4.50 -13.01 -19.90
N TYR A 44 -3.18 -12.76 -19.98
CA TYR A 44 -2.15 -13.79 -20.11
C TYR A 44 -1.97 -14.68 -18.86
N ILE A 45 -2.52 -14.31 -17.69
CA ILE A 45 -2.37 -15.07 -16.44
C ILE A 45 -3.10 -16.42 -16.50
N GLY A 46 -4.17 -16.52 -17.28
CA GLY A 46 -4.96 -17.75 -17.47
C GLY A 46 -5.85 -18.14 -16.28
N ASP A 47 -5.38 -17.95 -15.04
CA ASP A 47 -6.21 -18.13 -13.85
C ASP A 47 -7.14 -16.91 -13.63
N ARG A 48 -8.46 -17.18 -13.60
CA ARG A 48 -9.48 -16.12 -13.48
C ARG A 48 -9.30 -15.30 -12.21
N ASN A 49 -9.21 -15.93 -11.04
CA ASN A 49 -9.19 -15.21 -9.77
C ASN A 49 -7.91 -14.39 -9.61
N ARG A 50 -6.77 -14.91 -10.09
CA ARG A 50 -5.51 -14.19 -10.13
C ARG A 50 -5.53 -13.02 -11.10
N THR A 51 -6.23 -13.15 -12.24
CA THR A 51 -6.46 -12.04 -13.18
C THR A 51 -7.31 -10.95 -12.52
N LEU A 52 -8.35 -11.32 -11.77
CA LEU A 52 -9.16 -10.38 -11.00
C LEU A 52 -8.34 -9.65 -9.93
N LEU A 53 -7.50 -10.37 -9.18
CA LEU A 53 -6.57 -9.74 -8.23
C LEU A 53 -5.61 -8.78 -8.93
N ALA A 54 -5.02 -9.17 -10.06
CA ALA A 54 -4.07 -8.34 -10.78
C ALA A 54 -4.72 -7.03 -11.25
N GLY A 55 -5.94 -7.09 -11.80
CA GLY A 55 -6.70 -5.90 -12.17
C GLY A 55 -7.06 -5.03 -10.96
N ALA A 56 -7.45 -5.62 -9.83
CA ALA A 56 -7.74 -4.86 -8.61
C ALA A 56 -6.49 -4.15 -8.04
N VAL A 57 -5.33 -4.81 -8.08
CA VAL A 57 -4.04 -4.21 -7.69
C VAL A 57 -3.61 -3.10 -8.65
N ASP A 58 -3.88 -3.26 -9.95
CA ASP A 58 -3.62 -2.23 -10.96
C ASP A 58 -4.52 -0.99 -10.78
N VAL A 59 -5.81 -1.18 -10.46
CA VAL A 59 -6.70 -0.07 -10.09
C VAL A 59 -6.25 0.63 -8.80
N LEU A 60 -5.74 -0.13 -7.83
CA LEU A 60 -5.14 0.41 -6.61
C LEU A 60 -3.91 1.26 -6.94
N ASP A 61 -3.00 0.78 -7.80
CA ASP A 61 -1.83 1.52 -8.26
C ASP A 61 -2.22 2.83 -8.95
N GLU A 62 -3.18 2.79 -9.88
CA GLU A 62 -3.72 4.00 -10.51
C GLU A 62 -4.34 4.96 -9.47
N SER A 63 -4.99 4.44 -8.43
CA SER A 63 -5.57 5.24 -7.34
C SER A 63 -4.50 5.95 -6.51
N VAL A 64 -3.41 5.24 -6.18
CA VAL A 64 -2.23 5.83 -5.52
C VAL A 64 -1.62 6.90 -6.43
N GLY A 65 -1.45 6.62 -7.72
CA GLY A 65 -0.96 7.57 -8.71
C GLY A 65 -1.79 8.86 -8.76
N ARG A 66 -3.13 8.76 -8.71
CA ARG A 66 -4.03 9.92 -8.64
C ARG A 66 -3.84 10.75 -7.37
N VAL A 67 -3.56 10.12 -6.22
CA VAL A 67 -3.27 10.83 -4.96
C VAL A 67 -1.94 11.59 -5.07
N ILE A 68 -0.89 10.91 -5.54
CA ILE A 68 0.43 11.50 -5.73
C ILE A 68 0.35 12.69 -6.70
N GLU A 69 -0.34 12.52 -7.83
CA GLU A 69 -0.54 13.58 -8.83
C GLU A 69 -1.31 14.78 -8.26
N ALA A 70 -2.32 14.54 -7.42
CA ALA A 70 -3.07 15.62 -6.76
C ALA A 70 -2.20 16.40 -5.77
N LEU A 71 -1.36 15.71 -4.99
CA LEU A 71 -0.38 16.34 -4.09
C LEU A 71 0.69 17.11 -4.87
N HIS A 72 1.14 16.57 -6.02
CA HIS A 72 2.13 17.20 -6.89
C HIS A 72 1.61 18.52 -7.44
N LYS A 73 0.41 18.52 -8.04
CA LYS A 73 -0.25 19.72 -8.59
C LYS A 73 -0.43 20.84 -7.56
N ARG A 74 -0.47 20.48 -6.27
CA ARG A 74 -0.60 21.41 -5.15
C ARG A 74 0.72 21.79 -4.50
N ARG A 75 1.85 21.33 -5.06
CA ARG A 75 3.20 21.55 -4.52
C ARG A 75 3.37 21.03 -3.09
N MET A 76 2.55 20.07 -2.66
CA MET A 76 2.59 19.50 -1.32
C MET A 76 3.67 18.42 -1.20
N LEU A 77 3.99 17.74 -2.31
CA LEU A 77 4.98 16.66 -2.32
C LEU A 77 6.38 17.10 -1.88
N ALA A 78 6.74 18.37 -2.04
CA ALA A 78 8.06 18.91 -1.65
C ALA A 78 8.36 18.76 -0.16
N ASN A 79 7.33 18.63 0.68
CA ASN A 79 7.45 18.41 2.12
C ASN A 79 6.50 17.28 2.58
N SER A 80 6.53 16.15 1.88
CA SER A 80 5.70 14.98 2.19
C SER A 80 6.57 13.76 2.45
N VAL A 81 6.13 12.93 3.41
CA VAL A 81 6.59 11.55 3.56
C VAL A 81 5.44 10.63 3.18
N VAL A 82 5.66 9.77 2.20
CA VAL A 82 4.67 8.80 1.71
C VAL A 82 5.15 7.41 2.09
N VAL A 83 4.30 6.67 2.80
CA VAL A 83 4.52 5.27 3.15
C VAL A 83 3.49 4.43 2.41
N PHE A 84 3.96 3.42 1.69
CA PHE A 84 3.12 2.36 1.12
C PHE A 84 3.52 1.04 1.77
N THR A 85 2.56 0.32 2.35
CA THR A 85 2.79 -0.99 2.97
C THR A 85 1.53 -1.84 2.89
N SER A 86 1.66 -3.14 3.17
CA SER A 86 0.53 -4.04 3.44
C SER A 86 0.43 -4.35 4.94
N ASP A 87 -0.74 -4.81 5.38
CA ASP A 87 -1.04 -5.19 6.76
C ASP A 87 -0.66 -6.64 7.10
N ASN A 88 -0.67 -7.53 6.10
CA ASN A 88 -0.24 -8.93 6.21
C ASN A 88 0.14 -9.51 4.84
N GLY A 89 0.71 -10.71 4.83
CA GLY A 89 0.92 -11.46 3.59
C GLY A 89 -0.36 -11.77 2.81
N GLY A 90 -0.21 -12.17 1.55
CA GLY A 90 -1.32 -12.62 0.70
C GLY A 90 -1.92 -13.94 1.16
N MET A 91 -3.17 -14.21 0.75
CA MET A 91 -3.91 -15.44 1.03
C MET A 91 -4.19 -16.19 -0.29
N PRO A 92 -3.28 -17.08 -0.76
CA PRO A 92 -3.42 -17.75 -2.04
C PRO A 92 -4.60 -18.74 -2.12
N TRP A 93 -5.02 -19.32 -0.99
CA TRP A 93 -6.06 -20.36 -0.92
C TRP A 93 -6.82 -20.29 0.41
N GLY A 94 -7.96 -20.99 0.50
CA GLY A 94 -8.81 -21.02 1.71
C GLY A 94 -9.92 -19.96 1.71
N THR A 95 -10.67 -19.90 2.82
CA THR A 95 -11.71 -18.89 3.03
C THR A 95 -11.09 -17.49 3.01
N TYR A 96 -11.73 -16.55 2.30
CA TYR A 96 -11.19 -15.20 2.05
C TYR A 96 -9.89 -15.17 1.23
N SER A 97 -9.63 -16.21 0.42
CA SER A 97 -8.52 -16.18 -0.54
C SER A 97 -8.63 -14.97 -1.45
N ASN A 98 -7.53 -14.23 -1.56
CA ASN A 98 -7.36 -13.20 -2.57
C ASN A 98 -6.52 -13.70 -3.75
N THR A 99 -6.10 -14.97 -3.75
CA THR A 99 -5.15 -15.54 -4.73
C THR A 99 -3.81 -14.80 -4.81
N GLY A 100 -3.44 -14.09 -3.74
CA GLY A 100 -2.16 -13.39 -3.62
C GLY A 100 -0.96 -14.34 -3.65
N SER A 101 0.23 -13.82 -3.93
CA SER A 101 1.47 -14.60 -3.93
C SER A 101 2.44 -14.05 -2.90
N ASN A 102 2.96 -14.95 -2.07
CA ASN A 102 4.07 -14.66 -1.16
C ASN A 102 5.39 -15.26 -1.64
N TRP A 103 5.42 -15.89 -2.83
CA TRP A 103 6.64 -16.49 -3.37
C TRP A 103 7.81 -15.49 -3.39
N PRO A 104 9.03 -15.88 -2.97
CA PRO A 104 9.47 -17.22 -2.56
C PRO A 104 9.31 -17.54 -1.07
N LEU A 105 8.61 -16.69 -0.30
CA LEU A 105 8.49 -16.81 1.14
C LEU A 105 7.53 -17.93 1.54
N ARG A 106 7.87 -18.61 2.63
CA ARG A 106 7.05 -19.68 3.20
C ARG A 106 5.80 -19.09 3.87
N GLY A 107 4.64 -19.69 3.65
CA GLY A 107 3.40 -19.37 4.39
C GLY A 107 2.54 -18.27 3.77
N THR A 108 1.53 -17.86 4.52
CA THR A 108 0.39 -17.06 4.07
C THR A 108 -0.19 -16.21 5.21
N LYS A 109 -1.11 -15.31 4.90
CA LYS A 109 -2.00 -14.65 5.88
C LYS A 109 -2.45 -15.64 6.97
N GLY A 110 -2.35 -15.22 8.23
CA GLY A 110 -2.71 -16.04 9.39
C GLY A 110 -1.61 -16.98 9.88
N THR A 111 -0.42 -16.99 9.25
CA THR A 111 0.73 -17.78 9.69
C THR A 111 1.89 -16.89 10.13
N LEU A 112 2.75 -17.39 11.02
CA LEU A 112 3.96 -16.70 11.49
C LEU A 112 5.18 -16.92 10.59
N TRP A 113 5.01 -17.61 9.46
CA TRP A 113 6.08 -17.74 8.48
C TRP A 113 6.26 -16.44 7.71
N GLU A 114 7.43 -16.23 7.10
CA GLU A 114 7.78 -15.00 6.35
C GLU A 114 6.68 -14.55 5.38
N GLY A 115 6.04 -15.46 4.65
CA GLY A 115 4.97 -15.14 3.71
C GLY A 115 3.67 -14.66 4.36
N GLY A 116 3.52 -14.78 5.68
CA GLY A 116 2.41 -14.21 6.44
C GLY A 116 2.70 -12.85 7.06
N ILE A 117 3.96 -12.57 7.40
CA ILE A 117 4.35 -11.39 8.21
C ILE A 117 5.28 -10.40 7.48
N ARG A 118 6.01 -10.84 6.46
CA ARG A 118 6.92 -10.00 5.68
C ARG A 118 6.20 -9.44 4.46
N VAL A 119 6.02 -8.13 4.46
CA VAL A 119 5.20 -7.39 3.50
C VAL A 119 6.05 -6.42 2.66
N PRO A 120 5.59 -6.02 1.47
CA PRO A 120 6.20 -4.91 0.77
C PRO A 120 6.03 -3.63 1.59
N ALA A 121 7.11 -2.85 1.70
CA ALA A 121 7.10 -1.52 2.31
C ALA A 121 7.98 -0.57 1.49
N VAL A 122 7.47 0.60 1.16
CA VAL A 122 8.18 1.65 0.43
C VAL A 122 7.97 2.98 1.15
N VAL A 123 9.08 3.68 1.38
CA VAL A 123 9.05 5.07 1.86
C VAL A 123 9.55 5.96 0.73
N TRP A 124 8.75 6.95 0.36
CA TRP A 124 9.11 7.97 -0.61
C TRP A 124 9.03 9.35 0.03
N SER A 125 10.07 10.16 -0.14
CA SER A 125 10.06 11.57 0.24
C SER A 125 11.23 12.29 -0.42
N PRO A 126 11.05 13.54 -0.89
CA PRO A 126 12.18 14.39 -1.30
C PRO A 126 13.05 14.86 -0.12
N LEU A 127 12.62 14.61 1.13
CA LEU A 127 13.38 14.92 2.35
C LEU A 127 14.42 13.83 2.66
N LEU A 128 14.32 12.66 2.03
CA LEU A 128 15.34 11.62 2.12
C LEU A 128 16.57 12.02 1.28
N LYS A 129 17.74 11.50 1.65
CA LYS A 129 19.01 11.81 0.97
C LYS A 129 18.91 11.57 -0.55
N PRO A 130 19.44 12.46 -1.41
CA PRO A 130 19.46 12.27 -2.86
C PRO A 130 20.11 10.94 -3.27
N GLY A 131 19.57 10.26 -4.29
CA GLY A 131 20.05 8.93 -4.74
C GLY A 131 19.42 7.74 -4.00
N SER A 132 18.40 7.98 -3.17
CA SER A 132 17.74 7.04 -2.25
C SER A 132 16.89 5.92 -2.87
N ARG A 133 17.17 5.49 -4.11
CA ARG A 133 16.72 4.17 -4.57
C ARG A 133 17.58 3.09 -3.94
N VAL A 134 17.41 2.91 -2.63
CA VAL A 134 18.18 1.99 -1.82
C VAL A 134 17.24 1.01 -1.14
N VAL A 135 17.65 -0.24 -1.08
CA VAL A 135 17.06 -1.20 -0.15
C VAL A 135 17.74 -0.98 1.18
N VAL A 136 16.98 -0.58 2.20
CA VAL A 136 17.52 -0.43 3.55
C VAL A 136 17.63 -1.83 4.17
N PRO A 137 18.85 -2.33 4.46
CA PRO A 137 19.00 -3.60 5.17
C PRO A 137 18.59 -3.40 6.63
N GLY A 138 17.86 -4.36 7.19
CA GLY A 138 17.43 -4.32 8.58
C GLY A 138 16.01 -4.81 8.77
N MET A 139 15.57 -4.80 10.03
CA MET A 139 14.21 -5.16 10.41
C MET A 139 13.46 -3.91 10.81
N MET A 140 12.24 -3.80 10.31
CA MET A 140 11.26 -2.81 10.70
C MET A 140 9.93 -3.55 10.90
N HIS A 141 9.16 -3.13 11.89
CA HIS A 141 7.86 -3.70 12.20
C HIS A 141 6.77 -2.61 12.11
N VAL A 142 5.52 -3.01 11.92
CA VAL A 142 4.39 -2.06 11.76
C VAL A 142 4.24 -1.10 12.95
N VAL A 143 4.65 -1.53 14.15
CA VAL A 143 4.62 -0.71 15.37
C VAL A 143 5.63 0.44 15.34
N ASP A 144 6.66 0.36 14.49
CA ASP A 144 7.68 1.40 14.37
C ASP A 144 7.15 2.62 13.60
N TRP A 145 6.03 2.49 12.86
CA TRP A 145 5.44 3.61 12.15
C TRP A 145 4.97 4.72 13.07
N LEU A 146 4.38 4.39 14.23
CA LEU A 146 3.90 5.38 15.19
C LEU A 146 5.04 6.29 15.69
N PRO A 147 6.10 5.79 16.34
CA PRO A 147 7.21 6.63 16.80
C PRO A 147 7.93 7.33 15.64
N THR A 148 8.06 6.68 14.49
CA THR A 148 8.74 7.25 13.32
C THR A 148 7.97 8.45 12.75
N LEU A 149 6.67 8.31 12.51
CA LEU A 149 5.84 9.37 11.94
C LEU A 149 5.61 10.50 12.95
N TYR A 150 5.51 10.18 14.23
CA TYR A 150 5.43 11.18 15.29
C TYR A 150 6.71 12.02 15.37
N SER A 151 7.87 11.37 15.30
CA SER A 151 9.16 12.08 15.21
C SER A 151 9.29 12.93 13.94
N ALA A 152 8.82 12.42 12.79
CA ALA A 152 8.80 13.16 11.54
C ALA A 152 7.89 14.39 11.57
N ALA A 153 6.87 14.40 12.43
CA ALA A 153 6.01 15.56 12.67
C ALA A 153 6.67 16.63 13.55
N GLY A 154 7.89 16.40 14.05
CA GLY A 154 8.64 17.32 14.91
C GLY A 154 8.43 17.08 16.41
N GLU A 155 7.67 16.06 16.78
CA GLU A 155 7.36 15.74 18.17
C GLU A 155 8.30 14.66 18.74
N LYS A 156 8.31 14.51 20.06
CA LYS A 156 8.98 13.40 20.75
C LYS A 156 7.95 12.64 21.55
N LEU A 157 7.89 11.31 21.41
CA LEU A 157 7.07 10.52 22.31
C LEU A 157 7.60 10.71 23.74
N GLU A 158 6.71 11.10 24.65
CA GLU A 158 7.02 11.06 26.07
C GLU A 158 7.23 9.59 26.46
N SER A 159 8.31 9.32 27.21
CA SER A 159 8.50 7.99 27.79
C SER A 159 7.37 7.72 28.77
N ALA A 160 6.66 6.61 28.56
CA ALA A 160 5.70 6.08 29.54
C ALA A 160 6.39 5.72 30.86
#